data_AF-A0A536XLT1-F1
#
_entry.id   AF-A0A536XLT1-F1
#
_cell.length_a   1.000
_cell.length_b   1.000
_cell.length_c   1.000
_cell.angle_alpha   90.00
_cell.angle_beta   90.00
_cell.angle_gamma   90.00
#
_symmetry.space_group_name_H-M   'P 1'
#
loop_
_entity.id
_entity.type
_entity.pdbx_description
1 polymer ?
#
loop_
_entity_poly.entity_id
_entity_poly.type
_entity_poly.pdbx_seq_one_letter_code
_entity_poly.pdbx_strand_id
1 'polypeptide(L)' 'QHLNIAASTALRFEPGDEREVRLVPYGGKRAVYGFNNLVDGPTVCDSGEANKSRALAAANRRGFRSKA' A
#
# COMPACT_ATOMS: atom_id res chain seq x y z
N GLN A 1 -2.55 0.27 3.89
CA GLN A 1 -3.29 -0.96 4.29
C GLN A 1 -2.29 -2.11 4.29
N HIS A 2 -2.55 -3.20 5.00
CA HIS A 2 -1.74 -4.42 4.99
C HIS A 2 -2.62 -5.67 4.90
N LEU A 3 -1.99 -6.82 4.61
CA LEU A 3 -2.66 -8.11 4.54
C LEU A 3 -3.30 -8.46 5.89
N ASN A 4 -4.56 -8.85 5.87
CA ASN A 4 -5.28 -9.35 7.04
C ASN A 4 -4.98 -10.84 7.25
N ILE A 5 -3.78 -11.14 7.69
CA ILE A 5 -3.27 -12.48 8.03
C ILE A 5 -2.59 -12.45 9.39
N ALA A 6 -2.25 -13.61 9.95
CA ALA A 6 -1.52 -13.67 11.21
C ALA A 6 -0.20 -12.91 11.12
N ALA A 7 0.17 -12.22 12.20
CA ALA A 7 1.42 -11.47 12.25
C ALA A 7 2.61 -12.38 11.93
N SER A 8 3.60 -11.85 11.22
CA SER A 8 4.81 -12.57 10.77
C SER A 8 4.59 -13.69 9.76
N THR A 9 3.39 -13.80 9.18
CA THR A 9 3.12 -14.72 8.04
C THR A 9 3.12 -13.98 6.70
N ALA A 10 3.10 -14.71 5.60
CA ALA A 10 3.10 -14.16 4.24
C ALA A 10 2.16 -14.94 3.31
N LEU A 11 1.72 -14.29 2.24
CA LEU A 11 0.99 -14.90 1.14
C LEU A 11 1.91 -14.95 -0.09
N ARG A 12 1.98 -16.11 -0.73
CA ARG A 12 2.77 -16.33 -1.95
C ARG A 12 1.87 -16.31 -3.17
N PHE A 13 2.27 -15.55 -4.18
CA PHE A 13 1.67 -15.53 -5.50
C PHE A 13 2.62 -16.21 -6.47
N GLU A 14 2.17 -17.29 -7.11
CA GLU A 14 2.95 -17.91 -8.20
C GLU A 14 2.73 -17.14 -9.51
N PRO A 15 3.63 -17.28 -10.50
CA PRO A 15 3.41 -16.70 -11.82
C PRO A 15 2.08 -17.17 -12.44
N GLY A 16 1.17 -16.23 -12.69
CA GLY A 16 -0.17 -16.49 -13.24
C GLY A 16 -1.26 -16.78 -12.20
N ASP A 17 -0.92 -16.82 -10.91
CA ASP A 17 -1.89 -16.99 -9.83
C ASP A 17 -2.69 -15.70 -9.59
N GLU A 18 -4.01 -15.81 -9.43
CA GLU A 18 -4.91 -14.72 -9.05
C GLU A 18 -5.62 -15.10 -7.76
N ARG A 19 -5.49 -14.25 -6.73
CA ARG A 19 -6.12 -14.46 -5.43
C ARG A 19 -6.77 -13.19 -4.92
N GLU A 20 -7.99 -13.33 -4.43
CA GLU A 20 -8.61 -12.29 -3.62
C GLU A 20 -7.98 -12.26 -2.23
N VAL A 21 -7.60 -11.06 -1.78
CA VAL A 21 -6.97 -10.86 -0.47
C VAL A 21 -7.72 -9.81 0.32
N ARG A 22 -7.85 -10.04 1.63
CA ARG A 22 -8.42 -9.05 2.53
C ARG A 22 -7.32 -8.11 3.04
N LEU A 23 -7.57 -6.81 2.90
CA LEU A 23 -6.71 -5.76 3.42
C LEU A 23 -7.38 -5.05 4.60
N VAL A 24 -6.56 -4.58 5.54
CA VAL A 24 -6.99 -3.76 6.67
C VAL A 24 -6.10 -2.51 6.78
N PRO A 25 -6.63 -1.38 7.30
CA PRO A 25 -5.81 -0.20 7.53
C PRO A 25 -4.74 -0.47 8.58
N TYR A 26 -3.58 0.18 8.45
CA TYR A 26 -2.59 0.19 9.53
C TYR A 26 -3.19 0.80 10.80
N GLY A 27 -2.68 0.40 11.96
CA GLY A 27 -2.99 1.01 13.25
C GLY A 27 -2.15 2.26 13.55
N GLY A 28 -2.32 2.80 14.76
CA GLY A 28 -1.51 3.90 15.29
C GLY A 28 -1.61 5.19 14.49
N LYS A 29 -0.50 5.93 14.39
CA LYS A 29 -0.40 7.20 13.65
C LYS A 29 -0.58 7.05 12.13
N ARG A 30 -0.62 5.82 11.62
CA ARG A 30 -0.77 5.50 10.18
C ARG A 30 0.19 6.33 9.31
N ALA A 31 1.46 6.30 9.70
CA ALA A 31 2.56 6.93 8.98
C ALA A 31 3.51 5.85 8.45
N VAL A 32 3.70 5.81 7.14
CA VAL A 32 4.35 4.71 6.41
C VAL A 32 5.59 5.27 5.71
N TYR A 33 6.76 4.73 6.06
CA TYR A 33 8.07 5.18 5.59
C TYR A 33 8.89 4.01 5.05
N GLY A 34 9.74 4.25 4.04
CA GLY A 34 10.58 3.22 3.42
C GLY A 34 9.87 2.54 2.25
N PHE A 35 9.69 1.21 2.30
CA PHE A 35 9.10 0.41 1.20
C PHE A 35 9.70 0.80 -0.17
N ASN A 36 8.88 1.22 -1.13
CA ASN A 36 9.33 1.74 -2.43
C ASN A 36 9.34 3.28 -2.50
N ASN A 37 9.40 3.96 -1.35
CA ASN A 37 9.39 5.41 -1.23
C ASN A 37 8.26 6.08 -2.02
N LEU A 38 7.05 5.52 -1.90
CA LEU A 38 5.85 6.03 -2.58
C LEU A 38 5.07 7.01 -1.70
N VAL A 39 5.04 6.77 -0.39
CA VAL A 39 4.23 7.56 0.56
C VAL A 39 5.12 8.41 1.46
N ASP A 40 6.08 7.79 2.16
CA ASP A 40 7.02 8.43 3.09
C ASP A 40 6.36 9.49 4.01
N GLY A 41 5.25 9.11 4.65
CA GLY A 41 4.45 10.04 5.44
C GLY A 41 3.14 9.48 6.01
N PRO A 42 2.36 10.32 6.71
CA PRO A 42 1.05 9.98 7.25
C PRO A 42 -0.03 9.85 6.18
N THR A 43 -1.00 8.94 6.37
CA THR A 43 -2.05 8.63 5.39
C THR A 43 -3.47 9.08 5.78
N VAL A 44 -3.67 9.73 6.93
CA VAL A 44 -5.03 10.02 7.48
C VAL A 44 -5.18 11.39 8.11
N CYS A 45 -4.18 12.26 7.95
CA CYS A 45 -4.28 13.66 8.35
C CYS A 45 -4.83 14.48 7.17
N ASP A 46 -5.00 15.79 7.36
CA ASP A 46 -5.45 16.70 6.32
C ASP A 46 -4.53 16.67 5.07
N SER A 47 -3.24 16.41 5.25
CA SER A 47 -2.29 16.19 4.14
C SER A 47 -2.28 14.76 3.60
N GLY A 48 -3.03 13.84 4.21
CA GLY A 48 -3.11 12.43 3.83
C GLY A 48 -3.68 12.22 2.43
N GLU A 49 -4.68 13.01 2.03
CA GLU A 49 -5.23 12.96 0.67
C GLU A 49 -4.23 13.47 -0.37
N ALA A 50 -3.51 14.55 -0.07
CA ALA A 50 -2.44 15.06 -0.92
C ALA A 50 -1.27 14.06 -1.03
N ASN A 51 -0.91 13.38 0.06
CA ASN A 51 0.10 12.33 0.03
C ASN A 51 -0.37 11.12 -0.80
N LYS A 52 -1.65 10.75 -0.70
CA LYS A 52 -2.25 9.68 -1.50
C LYS A 52 -2.20 10.00 -3.00
N SER A 53 -2.61 11.21 -3.42
CA SER A 53 -2.59 11.59 -4.83
C SER A 53 -1.16 11.62 -5.40
N ARG A 54 -0.20 12.16 -4.64
CA ARG A 54 1.23 12.12 -4.99
C ARG A 54 1.76 10.70 -5.10
N ALA A 55 1.39 9.81 -4.16
CA ALA A 55 1.80 8.42 -4.18
C ALA A 55 1.25 7.67 -5.40
N LEU A 56 -0.02 7.89 -5.76
CA LEU A 56 -0.65 7.30 -6.95
C LEU A 56 0.03 7.80 -8.24
N ALA A 57 0.29 9.11 -8.36
CA ALA A 57 1.00 9.67 -9.50
C ALA A 57 2.43 9.10 -9.62
N ALA A 58 3.15 8.96 -8.50
CA ALA A 58 4.47 8.36 -8.46
C ALA A 58 4.45 6.86 -8.82
N ALA A 59 3.45 6.12 -8.34
CA ALA A 59 3.26 4.70 -8.63
C ALA A 59 3.05 4.47 -10.14
N ASN A 60 2.17 5.26 -10.76
CA ASN A 60 1.92 5.20 -12.20
C ASN A 60 3.18 5.52 -13.01
N ARG A 61 3.89 6.59 -12.65
CA ARG A 61 5.14 6.99 -13.33
C ARG A 61 6.24 5.93 -13.21
N ARG A 62 6.29 5.19 -12.10
CA ARG A 62 7.29 4.14 -11.84
C ARG A 62 6.84 2.74 -12.33
N GLY A 63 5.67 2.62 -12.97
CA GLY A 63 5.20 1.37 -13.57
C GLY A 63 4.59 0.36 -12.60
N PHE A 64 4.14 0.79 -11.42
CA PHE A 64 3.35 -0.07 -10.52
C PHE A 64 1.99 -0.33 -11.15
N ARG A 65 1.71 -1.59 -11.52
CA ARG A 65 0.47 -1.96 -12.21
C ARG A 65 -0.72 -1.86 -11.27
N SER A 66 -1.77 -1.17 -11.71
CA SER A 66 -3.10 -1.21 -11.13
C SER A 66 -4.05 -1.94 -12.08
N LYS A 67 -4.97 -2.74 -11.55
CA LYS A 67 -6.13 -3.20 -12.34
C LYS A 67 -6.97 -1.95 -12.64
N ALA A 68 -7.32 -1.75 -13.90
CA ALA A 68 -8.22 -0.67 -14.33
C ALA A 68 -9.64 -0.90 -13.79
#